data_AF-A0AAD0JAU4-F1
#
_entry.id   AF-A0AAD0JAU4-F1
#
_cell.length_a   1.000
_cell.length_b   1.000
_cell.length_c   1.000
_cell.angle_alpha   90.00
_cell.angle_beta   90.00
_cell.angle_gamma   90.00
#
_symmetry.space_group_name_H-M   'P 1'
#
loop_
_entity.id
_entity.type
_entity.pdbx_description
1 polymer ?
#
loop_
_entity_poly.entity_id
_entity_poly.type
_entity_poly.pdbx_seq_one_letter_code
_entity_poly.pdbx_strand_id
1 'polypeptide(L)'
;MEHVLQRYRDVWVPISTYPYLAIDTERVDAHCKNISEFAVFAGGRLMQNLRPEEGSSRLISGIMGGGVDAGLSPESKVIVEGMANPRAHWLMNFNETLAIGMHPFAALRTHYIYVDRNGSYQRSFAELVIVDRHSRPSSTLVDFAPLAEMVMTLHLEYVNGPHDRARDIVRLAALLDAIFVENEKILAAATAHHRALAPLEKSFDYVAPTLTRYGRLTHDAGGEPRIELSFALLHYEKALREFDALKAAAAKKDTEAAFFHGIYCVVAVAACAEAIGNRLAFLETGAHPDHRDKRQPLKKINHGGAALALAACRTFVPLTPGQPMYDALDRVRELRNAFMHAKERDEKVDPVALTSTVFTAVDENCCRGYLRNLRFAVAHVFDQLAPEHSAPIVTRENVDWLGGIEVP
;
A
#
# COMPACT_ATOMS: atom_id res chain seq x y z
N MET A 1 9.10 -18.01 -20.43
CA MET A 1 8.51 -19.34 -20.18
C MET A 1 7.01 -19.37 -20.48
N GLU A 2 6.15 -18.59 -19.80
CA GLU A 2 4.70 -18.59 -20.08
C GLU A 2 4.33 -18.34 -21.54
N HIS A 3 4.98 -17.39 -22.21
CA HIS A 3 4.79 -17.19 -23.64
C HIS A 3 4.99 -18.47 -24.45
N VAL A 4 6.04 -19.24 -24.13
CA VAL A 4 6.33 -20.51 -24.83
C VAL A 4 5.20 -21.50 -24.60
N LEU A 5 4.72 -21.58 -23.36
CA LEU A 5 3.61 -22.46 -22.98
C LEU A 5 2.29 -22.07 -23.68
N GLN A 6 2.05 -20.79 -23.96
CA GLN A 6 0.85 -20.31 -24.68
C GLN A 6 0.96 -20.46 -26.21
N ARG A 7 2.17 -20.39 -26.74
CA ARG A 7 2.42 -20.32 -28.19
C ARG A 7 2.69 -21.67 -28.85
N TYR A 8 3.47 -22.53 -28.19
CA TYR A 8 4.02 -23.72 -28.82
C TYR A 8 3.28 -24.97 -28.36
N ARG A 9 2.42 -25.51 -29.23
CA ARG A 9 1.63 -26.72 -28.96
C ARG A 9 2.50 -27.95 -28.70
N ASP A 10 3.66 -28.02 -29.34
CA ASP A 10 4.58 -29.15 -29.33
C ASP A 10 5.33 -29.32 -28.00
N VAL A 11 5.27 -28.34 -27.08
CA VAL A 11 5.80 -28.48 -25.71
C VAL A 11 4.85 -29.23 -24.79
N TRP A 12 3.60 -29.42 -25.20
CA TRP A 12 2.57 -30.08 -24.42
C TRP A 12 2.36 -31.52 -24.90
N VAL A 13 2.56 -32.47 -23.98
CA VAL A 13 2.52 -33.90 -24.26
C VAL A 13 1.33 -34.52 -23.51
N PRO A 14 0.28 -34.97 -24.22
CA PRO A 14 -0.78 -35.75 -23.61
C PRO A 14 -0.22 -37.07 -23.06
N ILE A 15 -0.55 -37.41 -21.81
CA ILE A 15 -0.12 -38.64 -21.13
C ILE A 15 -1.34 -39.41 -20.61
N SER A 16 -1.20 -40.72 -20.41
CA SER A 16 -2.32 -41.59 -20.02
C SER A 16 -2.68 -41.55 -18.53
N THR A 17 -1.91 -40.82 -17.71
CA THR A 17 -2.09 -40.74 -16.25
C THR A 17 -2.35 -39.30 -15.83
N TYR A 18 -3.27 -39.10 -14.87
CA TYR A 18 -3.56 -37.77 -14.32
C TYR A 18 -2.27 -37.04 -13.89
N PRO A 19 -2.05 -35.76 -14.27
CA PRO A 19 -2.99 -34.77 -14.83
C PRO A 19 -3.25 -34.87 -16.35
N TYR A 20 -2.90 -35.98 -17.00
CA TYR A 20 -3.10 -36.27 -18.43
C TYR A 20 -2.32 -35.36 -19.41
N LEU A 21 -1.54 -34.42 -18.87
CA LEU A 21 -0.76 -33.47 -19.61
C LEU A 21 0.62 -33.29 -18.95
N ALA A 22 1.67 -33.33 -19.75
CA ALA A 22 3.05 -33.09 -19.34
C ALA A 22 3.69 -31.99 -20.21
N ILE A 23 4.76 -31.40 -19.70
CA ILE A 23 5.57 -30.40 -20.40
C ILE A 23 6.88 -31.04 -20.83
N ASP A 24 7.21 -30.92 -22.12
CA ASP A 24 8.52 -31.24 -22.66
C ASP A 24 9.48 -30.06 -22.39
N THR A 25 10.27 -30.19 -21.31
CA THR A 25 11.19 -29.14 -20.86
C THR A 25 12.30 -28.85 -21.87
N GLU A 26 12.77 -29.87 -22.60
CA GLU A 26 13.82 -29.68 -23.61
C GLU A 26 13.32 -28.80 -24.76
N ARG A 27 12.07 -29.03 -25.21
CA ARG A 27 11.43 -28.18 -26.22
C ARG A 27 11.16 -26.78 -25.69
N VAL A 28 10.73 -26.64 -24.43
CA VAL A 28 10.57 -25.31 -23.81
C VAL A 28 11.88 -24.54 -23.85
N ASP A 29 12.98 -25.16 -23.44
CA ASP A 29 14.31 -24.54 -23.43
C ASP A 29 14.79 -24.21 -24.84
N ALA A 30 14.53 -25.08 -25.81
CA ALA A 30 14.85 -24.85 -27.21
C ALA A 30 14.10 -23.63 -27.78
N HIS A 31 12.80 -23.52 -27.52
CA HIS A 31 11.99 -22.38 -27.95
C HIS A 31 12.41 -21.08 -27.25
N CYS A 32 12.68 -21.13 -25.94
CA CYS A 32 13.12 -19.95 -25.17
C CYS A 32 14.36 -19.26 -25.77
N LYS A 33 15.29 -20.01 -26.37
CA LYS A 33 16.52 -19.45 -26.97
C LYS A 33 16.27 -18.59 -28.22
N ASN A 34 15.13 -18.77 -28.90
CA ASN A 34 14.85 -18.15 -30.19
C ASN A 34 13.83 -16.99 -30.11
N ILE A 35 13.47 -16.56 -28.89
CA ILE A 35 12.41 -15.57 -28.68
C ILE A 35 13.04 -14.24 -28.27
N SER A 36 12.91 -13.25 -29.13
CA SER A 36 13.33 -11.86 -28.85
C SER A 36 12.16 -10.91 -28.61
N GLU A 37 10.98 -11.24 -29.14
CA GLU A 37 9.78 -10.42 -29.02
C GLU A 37 8.55 -11.32 -28.83
N PHE A 38 7.70 -10.96 -27.88
CA PHE A 38 6.54 -11.78 -27.55
C PHE A 38 5.45 -11.06 -26.78
N ALA A 39 4.21 -11.51 -26.99
CA ALA A 39 3.06 -11.21 -26.14
C ALA A 39 2.78 -12.39 -25.20
N VAL A 40 2.40 -12.12 -23.96
CA VAL A 40 1.92 -13.12 -23.01
C VAL A 40 0.71 -12.61 -22.25
N PHE A 41 -0.34 -13.42 -22.20
CA PHE A 41 -1.51 -13.16 -21.35
C PHE A 41 -1.25 -13.77 -19.98
N ALA A 42 -0.39 -13.10 -19.20
CA ALA A 42 -0.02 -13.53 -17.86
C ALA A 42 -1.14 -13.20 -16.85
N GLY A 43 -1.35 -14.04 -15.83
CA GLY A 43 -2.11 -13.61 -14.65
C GLY A 43 -1.33 -12.65 -13.76
N GLY A 44 -0.01 -12.57 -13.98
CA GLY A 44 0.83 -11.52 -13.44
C GLY A 44 0.51 -10.14 -13.98
N ARG A 45 0.79 -9.12 -13.17
CA ARG A 45 0.83 -7.72 -13.60
C ARG A 45 2.22 -7.16 -13.40
N LEU A 46 2.72 -6.49 -14.44
CA LEU A 46 3.86 -5.59 -14.33
C LEU A 46 3.46 -4.38 -13.49
N MET A 47 4.23 -4.18 -12.44
CA MET A 47 4.14 -3.03 -11.57
C MET A 47 5.40 -2.19 -11.69
N GLN A 48 5.21 -0.88 -11.63
CA GLN A 48 6.28 0.10 -11.68
C GLN A 48 6.16 1.08 -10.53
N ASN A 49 7.22 1.84 -10.32
CA ASN A 49 7.29 2.87 -9.28
C ASN A 49 7.10 2.33 -7.85
N LEU A 50 7.50 1.07 -7.62
CA LEU A 50 7.53 0.40 -6.32
C LEU A 50 8.96 -0.02 -5.99
N ARG A 51 9.39 0.21 -4.75
CA ARG A 51 10.67 -0.33 -4.28
C ARG A 51 10.54 -1.79 -3.88
N PRO A 52 11.65 -2.56 -3.98
CA PRO A 52 11.63 -3.98 -3.65
C PRO A 52 11.09 -4.34 -2.27
N GLU A 53 11.40 -3.51 -1.28
CA GLU A 53 11.01 -3.68 0.11
C GLU A 53 9.52 -3.37 0.35
N GLU A 54 8.89 -2.63 -0.56
CA GLU A 54 7.47 -2.24 -0.48
C GLU A 54 6.54 -3.24 -1.16
N GLY A 55 7.07 -4.04 -2.10
CA GLY A 55 6.29 -5.00 -2.87
C GLY A 55 5.57 -6.01 -1.98
N SER A 56 6.24 -6.55 -0.96
CA SER A 56 5.68 -7.57 -0.07
C SER A 56 4.65 -7.01 0.92
N SER A 57 4.91 -5.83 1.50
CA SER A 57 4.02 -5.23 2.50
C SER A 57 2.72 -4.72 1.89
N ARG A 58 2.78 -4.11 0.69
CA ARG A 58 1.59 -3.66 -0.04
C ARG A 58 0.79 -4.84 -0.62
N LEU A 59 1.46 -5.95 -0.94
CA LEU A 59 0.83 -7.22 -1.36
C LEU A 59 -0.01 -7.85 -0.25
N ILE A 60 0.51 -7.90 0.98
CA ILE A 60 -0.21 -8.44 2.14
C ILE A 60 -1.43 -7.57 2.48
N SER A 61 -1.29 -6.25 2.42
CA SER A 61 -2.40 -5.33 2.71
C SER A 61 -3.52 -5.36 1.67
N GLY A 62 -3.20 -5.51 0.39
CA GLY A 62 -4.18 -5.68 -0.68
C GLY A 62 -4.94 -7.02 -0.63
N ILE A 63 -4.34 -8.08 -0.11
CA ILE A 63 -4.97 -9.41 0.04
C ILE A 63 -5.85 -9.48 1.30
N MET A 64 -5.49 -8.78 2.38
CA MET A 64 -6.20 -8.88 3.66
C MET A 64 -7.42 -7.95 3.82
N GLY A 65 -7.93 -7.37 2.72
CA GLY A 65 -9.26 -6.75 2.66
C GLY A 65 -9.62 -5.89 3.87
N GLY A 66 -8.89 -4.79 4.09
CA GLY A 66 -9.18 -3.93 5.24
C GLY A 66 -8.31 -2.68 5.42
N GLY A 67 -7.34 -2.41 4.53
CA GLY A 67 -6.54 -1.20 4.57
C GLY A 67 -6.99 -0.20 3.52
N VAL A 68 -7.24 1.06 3.90
CA VAL A 68 -7.26 2.18 2.95
C VAL A 68 -5.82 2.43 2.53
N ASP A 69 -5.31 1.60 1.60
CA ASP A 69 -3.94 1.75 1.10
C ASP A 69 -3.90 2.86 0.05
N ALA A 70 -3.42 4.02 0.48
CA ALA A 70 -3.10 5.12 -0.43
C ALA A 70 -2.04 4.66 -1.45
N GLY A 71 -2.39 4.68 -2.74
CA GLY A 71 -1.45 4.45 -3.84
C GLY A 71 -1.70 3.22 -4.72
N LEU A 72 -2.83 2.52 -4.57
CA LEU A 72 -3.32 1.56 -5.58
C LEU A 72 -4.58 2.07 -6.32
N SER A 73 -4.90 3.35 -6.16
CA SER A 73 -5.98 3.97 -6.93
C SER A 73 -5.63 3.92 -8.43
N PRO A 74 -6.62 3.90 -9.34
CA PRO A 74 -6.37 3.93 -10.78
C PRO A 74 -5.45 5.08 -11.23
N GLU A 75 -5.39 6.18 -10.47
CA GLU A 75 -4.58 7.37 -10.73
C GLU A 75 -3.11 7.23 -10.29
N SER A 76 -2.77 6.20 -9.51
CA SER A 76 -1.43 6.01 -8.90
C SER A 76 -0.33 5.61 -9.90
N LYS A 77 -0.70 5.18 -11.12
CA LYS A 77 0.22 4.70 -12.17
C LYS A 77 1.18 3.58 -11.72
N VAL A 78 0.83 2.87 -10.64
CA VAL A 78 1.61 1.75 -10.10
C VAL A 78 1.49 0.52 -11.00
N ILE A 79 0.31 0.31 -11.60
CA ILE A 79 0.10 -0.68 -12.65
C ILE A 79 0.59 -0.09 -13.97
N VAL A 80 1.43 -0.81 -14.70
CA VAL A 80 1.88 -0.39 -16.03
C VAL A 80 0.70 -0.43 -17.00
N GLU A 81 0.45 0.67 -17.70
CA GLU A 81 -0.42 0.73 -18.89
C GLU A 81 0.35 1.51 -19.96
N GLY A 82 0.80 0.81 -21.02
CA GLY A 82 1.80 1.27 -21.98
C GLY A 82 3.21 0.75 -21.68
N MET A 83 4.23 1.51 -22.07
CA MET A 83 5.65 1.19 -21.86
C MET A 83 6.01 1.19 -20.37
N ALA A 84 6.57 0.08 -19.91
CA ALA A 84 7.13 -0.03 -18.57
C ALA A 84 8.41 0.81 -18.46
N ASN A 85 8.57 1.45 -17.32
CA ASN A 85 9.84 2.04 -16.92
C ASN A 85 10.97 0.97 -16.99
N PRO A 86 12.16 1.27 -17.54
CA PRO A 86 13.29 0.33 -17.58
C PRO A 86 13.71 -0.24 -16.22
N ARG A 87 13.37 0.45 -15.13
CA ARG A 87 13.62 0.03 -13.73
C ARG A 87 12.44 -0.70 -13.08
N ALA A 88 11.36 -0.95 -13.82
CA ALA A 88 10.23 -1.73 -13.34
C ALA A 88 10.54 -3.23 -13.47
N HIS A 89 10.62 -3.92 -12.33
CA HIS A 89 10.98 -5.34 -12.29
C HIS A 89 10.00 -6.21 -11.50
N TRP A 90 8.85 -5.67 -11.10
CA TRP A 90 7.88 -6.39 -10.28
C TRP A 90 6.80 -7.00 -11.16
N LEU A 91 6.93 -8.29 -11.46
CA LEU A 91 5.82 -9.12 -11.94
C LEU A 91 5.11 -9.69 -10.71
N MET A 92 3.92 -9.18 -10.40
CA MET A 92 3.12 -9.65 -9.28
C MET A 92 2.03 -10.59 -9.78
N ASN A 93 2.13 -11.86 -9.39
CA ASN A 93 1.09 -12.87 -9.64
C ASN A 93 0.08 -12.83 -8.50
N PHE A 94 -1.10 -12.27 -8.75
CA PHE A 94 -2.22 -12.32 -7.80
C PHE A 94 -2.84 -13.72 -7.85
N ASN A 95 -2.27 -14.65 -7.07
CA ASN A 95 -2.82 -15.98 -6.82
C ASN A 95 -3.01 -16.91 -8.05
N GLU A 96 -1.95 -17.12 -8.83
CA GLU A 96 -1.82 -18.29 -9.71
C GLU A 96 -0.92 -19.39 -9.11
N THR A 97 -0.24 -19.11 -8.00
CA THR A 97 0.79 -19.99 -7.41
C THR A 97 0.24 -21.24 -6.72
N LEU A 98 -1.09 -21.37 -6.58
CA LEU A 98 -1.75 -22.65 -6.23
C LEU A 98 -2.15 -23.47 -7.47
N ALA A 99 -1.88 -22.97 -8.67
CA ALA A 99 -2.36 -23.52 -9.94
C ALA A 99 -1.22 -23.90 -10.91
N ILE A 100 -0.12 -24.45 -10.39
CA ILE A 100 0.88 -25.12 -11.26
C ILE A 100 0.14 -26.19 -12.07
N GLY A 101 0.01 -25.97 -13.37
CA GLY A 101 -0.57 -26.91 -14.33
C GLY A 101 -2.02 -26.68 -14.75
N MET A 102 -2.77 -25.69 -14.22
CA MET A 102 -4.17 -25.58 -14.62
C MET A 102 -4.38 -24.90 -15.98
N HIS A 103 -3.75 -23.74 -16.28
CA HIS A 103 -4.01 -23.02 -17.54
C HIS A 103 -2.83 -22.20 -18.14
N PRO A 104 -1.54 -22.51 -17.92
CA PRO A 104 -0.46 -21.65 -18.41
C PRO A 104 -0.38 -21.56 -19.94
N PHE A 105 -1.07 -22.46 -20.66
CA PHE A 105 -1.18 -22.42 -22.11
C PHE A 105 -2.34 -21.56 -22.61
N ALA A 106 -3.36 -21.22 -21.81
CA ALA A 106 -4.52 -20.49 -22.31
C ALA A 106 -4.32 -18.98 -22.25
N ALA A 107 -4.41 -18.30 -23.39
CA ALA A 107 -4.34 -16.84 -23.47
C ALA A 107 -5.66 -16.17 -23.03
N LEU A 108 -6.19 -16.51 -21.85
CA LEU A 108 -7.49 -16.05 -21.34
C LEU A 108 -7.33 -15.01 -20.22
N ARG A 109 -6.77 -13.84 -20.55
CA ARG A 109 -6.64 -12.71 -19.61
C ARG A 109 -7.15 -11.41 -20.23
N THR A 110 -7.45 -10.44 -19.37
CA THR A 110 -7.95 -9.12 -19.79
C THR A 110 -6.84 -8.16 -20.20
N HIS A 111 -5.59 -8.50 -19.90
CA HIS A 111 -4.41 -7.73 -20.24
C HIS A 111 -3.33 -8.66 -20.80
N TYR A 112 -2.40 -8.08 -21.54
CA TYR A 112 -1.17 -8.77 -21.95
C TYR A 112 0.06 -7.98 -21.55
N ILE A 113 1.17 -8.70 -21.38
CA ILE A 113 2.52 -8.15 -21.32
C ILE A 113 3.19 -8.41 -22.67
N TYR A 114 3.78 -7.38 -23.25
CA TYR A 114 4.56 -7.50 -24.48
C TYR A 114 6.01 -7.12 -24.21
N VAL A 115 6.95 -7.91 -24.69
CA VAL A 115 8.38 -7.63 -24.60
C VAL A 115 8.92 -7.51 -26.01
N ASP A 116 9.65 -6.45 -26.30
CA ASP A 116 10.37 -6.22 -27.55
C ASP A 116 11.79 -5.70 -27.31
N ARG A 117 12.47 -5.24 -28.37
CA ARG A 117 13.82 -4.67 -28.27
C ARG A 117 13.88 -3.33 -27.52
N ASN A 118 12.76 -2.62 -27.43
CA ASN A 118 12.65 -1.29 -26.82
C ASN A 118 12.27 -1.37 -25.33
N GLY A 119 11.61 -2.44 -24.90
CA GLY A 119 11.33 -2.69 -23.50
C GLY A 119 10.18 -3.66 -23.25
N SER A 120 9.62 -3.56 -22.04
CA SER A 120 8.41 -4.28 -21.66
C SER A 120 7.21 -3.33 -21.68
N TYR A 121 6.04 -3.85 -22.02
CA TYR A 121 4.80 -3.11 -22.08
C TYR A 121 3.69 -3.93 -21.42
N GLN A 122 2.73 -3.28 -20.82
CA GLN A 122 1.50 -3.92 -20.36
C GLN A 122 0.30 -3.14 -20.88
N ARG A 123 -0.70 -3.84 -21.42
CA ARG A 123 -1.91 -3.17 -21.94
C ARG A 123 -3.16 -3.93 -21.58
N SER A 124 -4.19 -3.17 -21.22
CA SER A 124 -5.56 -3.64 -21.19
C SER A 124 -5.99 -4.01 -22.62
N PHE A 125 -6.63 -5.17 -22.76
CA PHE A 125 -6.96 -5.75 -24.05
C PHE A 125 -8.40 -6.27 -24.13
N ALA A 126 -9.00 -6.56 -22.98
CA ALA A 126 -10.37 -7.02 -22.85
C ALA A 126 -10.95 -6.58 -21.49
N GLU A 127 -12.26 -6.69 -21.33
CA GLU A 127 -12.96 -6.55 -20.05
C GLU A 127 -13.46 -7.90 -19.55
N LEU A 128 -13.69 -8.03 -18.24
CA LEU A 128 -14.24 -9.25 -17.65
C LEU A 128 -15.76 -9.24 -17.74
N VAL A 129 -16.36 -10.25 -18.37
CA VAL A 129 -17.81 -10.44 -18.43
C VAL A 129 -18.22 -11.77 -17.82
N ILE A 130 -19.47 -11.88 -17.40
CA ILE A 130 -20.05 -13.12 -16.88
C ILE A 130 -20.98 -13.70 -17.95
N VAL A 131 -20.72 -14.94 -18.36
CA VAL A 131 -21.58 -15.73 -19.24
C VAL A 131 -21.81 -17.09 -18.59
N ASP A 132 -23.08 -17.49 -18.46
CA ASP A 132 -23.47 -18.76 -17.84
C ASP A 132 -22.81 -19.02 -16.47
N ARG A 133 -22.71 -17.98 -15.63
CA ARG A 133 -22.07 -17.98 -14.30
C ARG A 133 -20.54 -18.15 -14.30
N HIS A 134 -19.91 -18.15 -15.48
CA HIS A 134 -18.46 -18.19 -15.62
C HIS A 134 -17.93 -16.83 -16.08
N SER A 135 -16.83 -16.39 -15.47
CA SER A 135 -16.14 -15.15 -15.88
C SER A 135 -15.21 -15.44 -17.06
N ARG A 136 -15.31 -14.65 -18.14
CA ARG A 136 -14.39 -14.74 -19.29
C ARG A 136 -14.04 -13.34 -19.84
N PRO A 137 -12.88 -13.17 -20.50
CA PRO A 137 -12.55 -11.92 -21.17
C PRO A 137 -13.48 -11.66 -22.36
N SER A 138 -13.80 -10.40 -22.62
CA SER A 138 -14.52 -9.92 -23.80
C SER A 138 -13.79 -8.72 -24.38
N SER A 139 -13.50 -8.77 -25.68
CA SER A 139 -12.76 -7.72 -26.38
C SER A 139 -13.42 -7.38 -27.70
N THR A 140 -13.30 -6.12 -28.10
CA THR A 140 -13.64 -5.67 -29.45
C THR A 140 -12.55 -6.02 -30.47
N LEU A 141 -11.37 -6.47 -30.02
CA LEU A 141 -10.20 -6.75 -30.85
C LEU A 141 -10.09 -8.22 -31.29
N VAL A 142 -10.61 -9.15 -30.48
CA VAL A 142 -10.61 -10.59 -30.76
C VAL A 142 -11.71 -11.28 -29.97
N ASP A 143 -12.29 -12.33 -30.55
CA ASP A 143 -13.28 -13.18 -29.86
C ASP A 143 -12.57 -14.21 -28.96
N PHE A 144 -12.85 -14.14 -27.67
CA PHE A 144 -12.34 -15.07 -26.66
C PHE A 144 -13.26 -16.27 -26.42
N ALA A 145 -14.49 -16.26 -26.93
CA ALA A 145 -15.50 -17.27 -26.60
C ALA A 145 -15.06 -18.71 -26.99
N PRO A 146 -14.50 -18.97 -28.20
CA PRO A 146 -14.09 -20.32 -28.58
C PRO A 146 -13.02 -20.89 -27.65
N LEU A 147 -12.01 -20.09 -27.29
CA LEU A 147 -10.96 -20.52 -26.36
C LEU A 147 -11.51 -20.77 -24.96
N ALA A 148 -12.37 -19.87 -24.46
CA ALA A 148 -12.98 -20.02 -23.13
C ALA A 148 -13.83 -21.30 -23.02
N GLU A 149 -14.60 -21.63 -24.06
CA GLU A 149 -15.42 -22.83 -24.12
C GLU A 149 -14.57 -24.11 -24.16
N MET A 150 -13.51 -24.15 -24.99
CA MET A 150 -12.61 -25.30 -25.04
C MET A 150 -11.82 -25.52 -23.74
N VAL A 151 -11.39 -24.44 -23.09
CA VAL A 151 -10.73 -24.52 -21.79
C VAL A 151 -11.70 -25.01 -20.70
N MET A 152 -12.97 -24.61 -20.76
CA MET A 152 -14.00 -25.15 -19.88
C MET A 152 -14.21 -26.66 -20.10
N THR A 153 -14.29 -27.09 -21.36
CA THR A 153 -14.38 -28.53 -21.71
C THR A 153 -13.18 -29.29 -21.15
N LEU A 154 -11.96 -28.79 -21.35
CA LEU A 154 -10.75 -29.39 -20.79
C LEU A 154 -10.85 -29.52 -19.26
N HIS A 155 -11.26 -28.45 -18.59
CA HIS A 155 -11.34 -28.41 -17.14
C HIS A 155 -12.38 -29.40 -16.58
N LEU A 156 -13.57 -29.45 -17.17
CA LEU A 156 -14.64 -30.35 -16.74
C LEU A 156 -14.33 -31.82 -17.06
N GLU A 157 -13.77 -32.09 -18.24
CA GLU A 157 -13.58 -33.47 -18.70
C GLU A 157 -12.28 -34.10 -18.16
N TYR A 158 -11.17 -33.36 -18.10
CA TYR A 158 -9.84 -33.91 -17.82
C TYR A 158 -9.22 -33.47 -16.49
N VAL A 159 -9.60 -32.30 -15.96
CA VAL A 159 -9.05 -31.77 -14.69
C VAL A 159 -9.92 -32.15 -13.49
N ASN A 160 -11.20 -31.77 -13.49
CA ASN A 160 -12.12 -32.00 -12.36
C ASN A 160 -12.98 -33.26 -12.51
N GLY A 161 -12.91 -33.95 -13.65
CA GLY A 161 -13.68 -35.17 -13.88
C GLY A 161 -13.14 -36.38 -13.08
N PRO A 162 -13.89 -37.48 -13.00
CA PRO A 162 -13.46 -38.70 -12.28
C PRO A 162 -12.06 -39.20 -12.69
N HIS A 163 -11.18 -39.46 -11.73
CA HIS A 163 -9.78 -39.86 -11.99
C HIS A 163 -9.58 -41.38 -12.10
N ASP A 164 -10.63 -42.16 -11.82
CA ASP A 164 -10.64 -43.63 -11.77
C ASP A 164 -10.89 -44.29 -13.13
N ARG A 165 -11.01 -43.51 -14.21
CA ARG A 165 -11.34 -43.99 -15.56
C ARG A 165 -10.29 -43.58 -16.58
N ALA A 166 -10.01 -44.48 -17.52
CA ALA A 166 -9.20 -44.17 -18.69
C ALA A 166 -9.80 -42.98 -19.45
N ARG A 167 -8.96 -42.03 -19.86
CA ARG A 167 -9.35 -40.84 -20.61
C ARG A 167 -8.99 -40.96 -22.07
N ASP A 168 -9.77 -40.32 -22.92
CA ASP A 168 -9.53 -40.28 -24.36
C ASP A 168 -8.40 -39.28 -24.66
N ILE A 169 -7.17 -39.80 -24.69
CA ILE A 169 -5.96 -39.00 -24.94
C ILE A 169 -5.92 -38.47 -26.38
N VAL A 170 -6.56 -39.17 -27.33
CA VAL A 170 -6.64 -38.71 -28.72
C VAL A 170 -7.56 -37.48 -28.81
N ARG A 171 -8.71 -37.53 -28.14
CA ARG A 171 -9.60 -36.38 -28.04
C ARG A 171 -8.97 -35.21 -27.27
N LEU A 172 -8.19 -35.49 -26.21
CA LEU A 172 -7.41 -34.47 -25.51
C LEU A 172 -6.39 -33.80 -26.45
N ALA A 173 -5.66 -34.59 -27.25
CA ALA A 173 -4.69 -34.05 -28.21
C ALA A 173 -5.36 -33.13 -29.24
N ALA A 174 -6.49 -33.54 -29.80
CA ALA A 174 -7.27 -32.73 -30.74
C ALA A 174 -7.84 -31.45 -30.10
N LEU A 175 -8.31 -31.53 -28.85
CA LEU A 175 -8.77 -30.36 -28.10
C LEU A 175 -7.63 -29.38 -27.86
N LEU A 176 -6.44 -29.86 -27.51
CA LEU A 176 -5.25 -29.02 -27.36
C LEU A 176 -4.86 -28.37 -28.69
N ASP A 177 -4.87 -29.11 -29.80
CA ASP A 177 -4.57 -28.55 -31.12
C ASP A 177 -5.52 -27.39 -31.44
N ALA A 178 -6.82 -27.55 -31.20
CA ALA A 178 -7.81 -26.49 -31.38
C ALA A 178 -7.61 -25.29 -30.43
N ILE A 179 -7.27 -25.54 -29.16
CA ILE A 179 -6.93 -24.48 -28.19
C ILE A 179 -5.76 -23.63 -28.70
N PHE A 180 -4.71 -24.26 -29.24
CA PHE A 180 -3.54 -23.54 -29.72
C PHE A 180 -3.82 -22.74 -31.00
N VAL A 181 -4.74 -23.19 -31.85
CA VAL A 181 -5.25 -22.39 -32.98
C VAL A 181 -5.93 -21.11 -32.49
N GLU A 182 -6.75 -21.17 -31.45
CA GLU A 182 -7.40 -19.96 -30.91
C GLU A 182 -6.42 -19.07 -30.12
N ASN A 183 -5.47 -19.65 -29.38
CA ASN A 183 -4.39 -18.89 -28.75
C ASN A 183 -3.60 -18.08 -29.78
N GLU A 184 -3.26 -18.67 -30.93
CA GLU A 184 -2.52 -18.00 -31.98
C GLU A 184 -3.24 -16.74 -32.47
N LYS A 185 -4.57 -16.82 -32.66
CA LYS A 185 -5.39 -15.65 -33.04
C LYS A 185 -5.33 -14.55 -32.00
N ILE A 186 -5.44 -14.89 -30.72
CA ILE A 186 -5.41 -13.92 -29.61
C ILE A 186 -4.01 -13.28 -29.49
N LEU A 187 -2.95 -14.08 -29.55
CA LEU A 187 -1.56 -13.60 -29.50
C LEU A 187 -1.22 -12.72 -30.72
N ALA A 188 -1.73 -13.07 -31.91
CA ALA A 188 -1.58 -12.26 -33.11
C ALA A 188 -2.32 -10.92 -32.98
N ALA A 189 -3.55 -10.92 -32.46
CA ALA A 189 -4.32 -9.71 -32.20
C ALA A 189 -3.64 -8.80 -31.15
N ALA A 190 -3.08 -9.38 -30.08
CA ALA A 190 -2.29 -8.65 -29.09
C ALA A 190 -1.03 -8.01 -29.72
N THR A 191 -0.35 -8.75 -30.60
CA THR A 191 0.81 -8.26 -31.35
C THR A 191 0.45 -7.10 -32.27
N ALA A 192 -0.68 -7.20 -32.98
CA ALA A 192 -1.18 -6.12 -33.83
C ALA A 192 -1.55 -4.87 -32.99
N HIS A 193 -2.24 -5.07 -31.87
CA HIS A 193 -2.58 -4.01 -30.92
C HIS A 193 -1.33 -3.30 -30.38
N HIS A 194 -0.30 -4.07 -30.02
CA HIS A 194 0.97 -3.52 -29.55
C HIS A 194 1.64 -2.66 -30.64
N ARG A 195 1.78 -3.20 -31.85
CA ARG A 195 2.41 -2.51 -32.98
C ARG A 195 1.71 -1.20 -33.36
N ALA A 196 0.39 -1.12 -33.16
CA ALA A 196 -0.37 0.11 -33.41
C ALA A 196 -0.09 1.21 -32.38
N LEU A 197 0.17 0.85 -31.11
CA LEU A 197 0.30 1.80 -30.01
C LEU A 197 1.74 2.15 -29.64
N ALA A 198 2.65 1.19 -29.71
CA ALA A 198 4.04 1.36 -29.28
C ALA A 198 4.76 2.56 -29.92
N PRO A 199 4.60 2.88 -31.22
CA PRO A 199 5.26 4.04 -31.84
C PRO A 199 4.84 5.40 -31.26
N LEU A 200 3.70 5.47 -30.56
CA LEU A 200 3.17 6.70 -29.98
C LEU A 200 3.73 6.96 -28.57
N GLU A 201 4.42 5.99 -27.99
CA GLU A 201 4.86 6.02 -26.60
C GLU A 201 6.34 6.45 -26.51
N LYS A 202 6.67 7.28 -25.51
CA LYS A 202 8.05 7.70 -25.24
C LYS A 202 8.61 6.91 -24.08
N SER A 203 9.82 6.39 -24.25
CA SER A 203 10.59 5.83 -23.15
C SER A 203 10.86 6.90 -22.09
N PHE A 204 10.72 6.53 -20.82
CA PHE A 204 11.05 7.37 -19.69
C PHE A 204 11.79 6.55 -18.64
N ASP A 205 12.96 7.03 -18.19
CA ASP A 205 13.72 6.44 -17.09
C ASP A 205 13.44 7.23 -15.81
N TYR A 206 12.41 6.80 -15.08
CA TYR A 206 12.00 7.46 -13.85
C TYR A 206 12.50 6.70 -12.63
N VAL A 207 13.22 7.37 -11.74
CA VAL A 207 13.56 6.79 -10.44
C VAL A 207 12.42 7.13 -9.48
N ALA A 208 11.71 6.09 -9.03
CA ALA A 208 10.70 6.29 -8.00
C ALA A 208 11.35 6.93 -6.77
N PRO A 209 10.85 8.09 -6.32
CA PRO A 209 11.38 8.74 -5.12
C PRO A 209 11.20 7.82 -3.93
N THR A 210 12.05 8.00 -2.91
CA THR A 210 11.94 7.29 -1.64
C THR A 210 10.61 7.68 -0.96
N LEU A 211 9.55 6.91 -1.23
CA LEU A 211 8.28 7.01 -0.52
C LEU A 211 8.47 6.44 0.89
N THR A 212 8.24 7.23 1.93
CA THR A 212 8.05 6.66 3.27
C THR A 212 6.81 5.78 3.27
N ARG A 213 6.57 5.05 4.36
CA ARG A 213 5.39 4.18 4.61
C ARG A 213 4.02 4.80 4.21
N TYR A 214 3.96 6.10 3.97
CA TYR A 214 2.77 6.87 3.61
C TYR A 214 2.69 7.37 2.15
N GLY A 215 3.62 6.97 1.26
CA GLY A 215 3.42 7.10 -0.18
C GLY A 215 3.46 8.51 -0.78
N ARG A 216 4.17 9.50 -0.19
CA ARG A 216 4.25 10.86 -0.75
C ARG A 216 5.69 11.36 -0.92
N LEU A 217 5.90 12.24 -1.90
CA LEU A 217 7.13 13.01 -2.09
C LEU A 217 7.37 13.89 -0.86
N THR A 218 8.44 13.56 -0.13
CA THR A 218 8.73 14.13 1.19
C THR A 218 9.41 15.47 1.15
N HIS A 219 10.04 15.90 0.06
CA HIS A 219 10.96 17.05 0.12
C HIS A 219 10.53 18.19 -0.80
N ASP A 220 10.73 19.44 -0.36
CA ASP A 220 10.67 20.57 -1.27
C ASP A 220 11.89 20.63 -2.21
N ALA A 221 11.95 21.64 -3.08
CA ALA A 221 13.05 21.80 -4.03
C ALA A 221 14.44 21.98 -3.37
N GLY A 222 14.49 22.25 -2.06
CA GLY A 222 15.71 22.36 -1.27
C GLY A 222 16.07 21.09 -0.49
N GLY A 223 15.24 20.04 -0.52
CA GLY A 223 15.51 18.81 0.21
C GLY A 223 14.89 18.75 1.61
N GLU A 224 13.95 19.65 1.97
CA GLU A 224 13.36 19.74 3.32
C GLU A 224 12.08 18.90 3.49
N PRO A 225 11.95 18.10 4.57
CA PRO A 225 10.84 17.15 4.78
C PRO A 225 9.50 17.86 5.06
N ARG A 226 8.61 17.87 4.05
CA ARG A 226 7.23 18.34 4.14
C ARG A 226 6.28 17.38 4.87
N ILE A 227 6.56 16.08 4.92
CA ILE A 227 5.58 15.10 5.45
C ILE A 227 5.41 15.21 6.96
N GLU A 228 6.49 15.36 7.70
CA GLU A 228 6.48 15.40 9.16
C GLU A 228 5.92 16.73 9.65
N LEU A 229 6.24 17.81 8.93
CA LEU A 229 5.52 19.08 9.06
C LEU A 229 4.02 18.88 8.82
N SER A 230 3.64 18.26 7.71
CA SER A 230 2.23 18.06 7.36
C SER A 230 1.50 17.17 8.34
N PHE A 231 2.13 16.11 8.87
CA PHE A 231 1.53 15.21 9.85
C PHE A 231 1.39 15.87 11.22
N ALA A 232 2.42 16.58 11.68
CA ALA A 232 2.33 17.36 12.90
C ALA A 232 1.20 18.38 12.80
N LEU A 233 1.12 19.14 11.70
CA LEU A 233 0.04 20.11 11.46
C LEU A 233 -1.34 19.44 11.36
N LEU A 234 -1.47 18.33 10.63
CA LEU A 234 -2.75 17.62 10.45
C LEU A 234 -3.27 17.06 11.76
N HIS A 235 -2.41 16.44 12.57
CA HIS A 235 -2.79 15.90 13.87
C HIS A 235 -3.07 17.01 14.88
N TYR A 236 -2.32 18.11 14.82
CA TYR A 236 -2.57 19.27 15.66
C TYR A 236 -3.91 19.94 15.31
N GLU A 237 -4.19 20.17 14.03
CA GLU A 237 -5.49 20.65 13.54
C GLU A 237 -6.64 19.72 13.97
N LYS A 238 -6.46 18.41 13.82
CA LYS A 238 -7.46 17.43 14.27
C LYS A 238 -7.70 17.56 15.77
N ALA A 239 -6.65 17.65 16.58
CA ALA A 239 -6.77 17.80 18.04
C ALA A 239 -7.55 19.06 18.43
N LEU A 240 -7.32 20.18 17.73
CA LEU A 240 -8.05 21.44 17.95
C LEU A 240 -9.53 21.33 17.54
N ARG A 241 -9.83 20.73 16.38
CA ARG A 241 -11.21 20.50 15.93
C ARG A 241 -11.99 19.58 16.88
N GLU A 242 -11.35 18.52 17.37
CA GLU A 242 -11.96 17.62 18.35
C GLU A 242 -12.15 18.30 19.71
N PHE A 243 -11.22 19.14 20.13
CA PHE A 243 -11.37 19.95 21.32
C PHE A 243 -12.54 20.93 21.21
N ASP A 244 -12.72 21.59 20.07
CA ASP A 244 -13.84 22.48 19.84
C ASP A 244 -15.19 21.74 19.81
N ALA A 245 -15.23 20.58 19.15
CA ALA A 245 -16.41 19.71 19.16
C ALA A 245 -16.75 19.19 20.57
N LEU A 246 -15.74 18.86 21.38
CA LEU A 246 -15.88 18.51 22.79
C LEU A 246 -16.52 19.64 23.59
N LYS A 247 -16.03 20.88 23.46
CA LYS A 247 -16.63 22.07 24.10
C LYS A 247 -18.10 22.23 23.72
N ALA A 248 -18.40 22.11 22.42
CA ALA A 248 -19.76 22.24 21.91
C ALA A 248 -20.70 21.15 22.43
N ALA A 249 -20.23 19.90 22.54
CA ALA A 249 -20.99 18.78 23.11
C ALA A 249 -21.20 18.95 24.62
N ALA A 250 -20.16 19.36 25.36
CA ALA A 250 -20.24 19.62 26.80
C ALA A 250 -21.24 20.75 27.12
N ALA A 251 -21.23 21.83 26.33
CA ALA A 251 -22.19 22.94 26.48
C ALA A 251 -23.65 22.49 26.26
N LYS A 252 -23.87 21.50 25.39
CA LYS A 252 -25.18 20.87 25.14
C LYS A 252 -25.54 19.78 26.15
N LYS A 253 -24.65 19.47 27.11
CA LYS A 253 -24.77 18.35 28.06
C LYS A 253 -24.88 16.98 27.37
N ASP A 254 -24.30 16.83 26.17
CA ASP A 254 -24.21 15.58 25.45
C ASP A 254 -22.95 14.82 25.91
N THR A 255 -23.12 13.95 26.90
CA THR A 255 -22.01 13.25 27.57
C THR A 255 -21.34 12.20 26.68
N GLU A 256 -22.09 11.57 25.77
CA GLU A 256 -21.55 10.57 24.85
C GLU A 256 -20.72 11.21 23.75
N ALA A 257 -21.23 12.29 23.12
CA ALA A 257 -20.47 13.04 22.13
C ALA A 257 -19.23 13.70 22.76
N ALA A 258 -19.35 14.26 23.97
CA ALA A 258 -18.22 14.83 24.69
C ALA A 258 -17.14 13.77 24.93
N PHE A 259 -17.51 12.59 25.43
CA PHE A 259 -16.56 11.50 25.65
C PHE A 259 -15.87 11.06 24.35
N PHE A 260 -16.63 10.89 23.27
CA PHE A 260 -16.10 10.53 21.96
C PHE A 260 -15.06 11.54 21.47
N HIS A 261 -15.41 12.83 21.46
CA HIS A 261 -14.51 13.90 21.02
C HIS A 261 -13.29 14.05 21.94
N GLY A 262 -13.45 13.83 23.25
CA GLY A 262 -12.34 13.78 24.20
C GLY A 262 -11.30 12.70 23.88
N ILE A 263 -11.75 11.47 23.56
CA ILE A 263 -10.87 10.38 23.13
C ILE A 263 -10.09 10.78 21.87
N TYR A 264 -10.78 11.29 20.84
CA TYR A 264 -10.10 11.68 19.60
C TYR A 264 -9.15 12.85 19.77
N CYS A 265 -9.44 13.79 20.68
CA CYS A 265 -8.51 14.85 21.05
C CYS A 265 -7.21 14.24 21.61
N VAL A 266 -7.29 13.35 22.60
CA VAL A 266 -6.12 12.67 23.18
C VAL A 266 -5.34 11.88 22.13
N VAL A 267 -6.02 11.11 21.29
CA VAL A 267 -5.38 10.34 20.21
C VAL A 267 -4.66 11.25 19.22
N ALA A 268 -5.26 12.39 18.87
CA ALA A 268 -4.67 13.36 17.96
C ALA A 268 -3.47 14.09 18.58
N VAL A 269 -3.52 14.46 19.86
CA VAL A 269 -2.36 15.01 20.59
C VAL A 269 -1.21 14.00 20.62
N ALA A 270 -1.49 12.72 20.90
CA ALA A 270 -0.47 11.66 20.90
C ALA A 270 0.18 11.50 19.52
N ALA A 271 -0.63 11.49 18.46
CA ALA A 271 -0.15 11.38 17.09
C ALA A 271 0.68 12.60 16.66
N CYS A 272 0.32 13.80 17.13
CA CYS A 272 1.11 15.01 16.91
C CYS A 272 2.47 14.93 17.59
N ALA A 273 2.54 14.53 18.87
CA ALA A 273 3.80 14.35 19.59
C ALA A 273 4.72 13.31 18.93
N GLU A 274 4.15 12.21 18.43
CA GLU A 274 4.88 11.19 17.65
C GLU A 274 5.42 11.77 16.33
N ALA A 275 4.62 12.54 15.60
CA ALA A 275 5.05 13.19 14.35
C ALA A 275 6.20 14.19 14.59
N ILE A 276 6.15 14.95 15.69
CA ILE A 276 7.22 15.86 16.11
C ILE A 276 8.50 15.09 16.45
N GLY A 277 8.39 14.00 17.22
CA GLY A 277 9.54 13.14 17.54
C GLY A 277 10.17 12.52 16.28
N ASN A 278 9.34 12.07 15.33
CA ASN A 278 9.81 11.53 14.05
C ASN A 278 10.47 12.60 13.17
N ARG A 279 9.97 13.85 13.21
CA ARG A 279 10.62 14.98 12.55
C ARG A 279 12.04 15.19 13.07
N LEU A 280 12.22 15.24 14.39
CA LEU A 280 13.53 15.48 15.00
C LEU A 280 14.51 14.34 14.70
N ALA A 281 14.05 13.08 14.75
CA ALA A 281 14.87 11.94 14.36
C ALA A 281 15.26 11.96 12.87
N PHE A 282 14.36 12.44 11.99
CA PHE A 282 14.68 12.62 10.59
C PHE A 282 15.73 13.72 10.38
N LEU A 283 15.53 14.90 11.00
CA LEU A 283 16.48 16.01 10.91
C LEU A 283 17.87 15.61 11.40
N GLU A 284 17.94 14.77 12.42
CA GLU A 284 19.20 14.23 12.96
C GLU A 284 19.89 13.25 11.98
N THR A 285 19.14 12.32 11.40
CA THR A 285 19.73 11.12 10.75
C THR A 285 19.62 11.13 9.22
N GLY A 286 18.84 12.04 8.65
CA GLY A 286 18.46 12.05 7.23
C GLY A 286 17.52 10.90 6.83
N ALA A 287 17.01 10.13 7.80
CA ALA A 287 16.15 8.98 7.55
C ALA A 287 14.93 8.96 8.48
N HIS A 288 13.78 8.52 7.97
CA HIS A 288 12.56 8.43 8.77
C HIS A 288 12.65 7.22 9.72
N PRO A 289 12.21 7.36 10.98
CA PRO A 289 12.07 6.23 11.88
C PRO A 289 11.17 5.14 11.28
N ASP A 290 11.68 3.91 11.24
CA ASP A 290 10.91 2.75 10.80
C ASP A 290 10.44 1.90 11.99
N HIS A 291 9.86 0.74 11.70
CA HIS A 291 9.34 -0.19 12.72
C HIS A 291 10.40 -0.69 13.73
N ARG A 292 11.70 -0.54 13.43
CA ARG A 292 12.81 -0.88 14.32
C ARG A 292 13.06 0.22 15.36
N ASP A 293 12.67 1.46 15.09
CA ASP A 293 12.72 2.53 16.08
C ASP A 293 11.59 2.35 17.11
N LYS A 294 11.94 1.73 18.24
CA LYS A 294 11.05 1.49 19.39
C LYS A 294 11.05 2.63 20.41
N ARG A 295 11.73 3.75 20.15
CA ARG A 295 11.76 4.88 21.08
C ARG A 295 10.36 5.48 21.21
N GLN A 296 9.99 5.85 22.42
CA GLN A 296 8.75 6.58 22.69
C GLN A 296 8.88 8.04 22.23
N PRO A 297 7.76 8.74 21.93
CA PRO A 297 7.78 10.10 21.41
C PRO A 297 8.69 11.06 22.18
N LEU A 298 8.55 11.12 23.51
CA LEU A 298 9.39 11.99 24.37
C LEU A 298 10.89 11.65 24.30
N LYS A 299 11.23 10.36 24.20
CA LYS A 299 12.63 9.93 24.02
C LYS A 299 13.17 10.37 22.66
N LYS A 300 12.37 10.28 21.60
CA LYS A 300 12.74 10.77 20.27
C LYS A 300 12.95 12.27 20.27
N ILE A 301 12.03 13.02 20.88
CA ILE A 301 12.10 14.48 20.99
C ILE A 301 13.39 14.91 21.71
N ASN A 302 13.67 14.34 22.89
CA ASN A 302 14.88 14.67 23.64
C ASN A 302 16.16 14.26 22.92
N HIS A 303 16.19 13.08 22.31
CA HIS A 303 17.36 12.59 21.59
C HIS A 303 17.68 13.46 20.38
N GLY A 304 16.69 13.66 19.49
CA GLY A 304 16.88 14.47 18.29
C GLY A 304 17.17 15.93 18.63
N GLY A 305 16.50 16.51 19.63
CA GLY A 305 16.81 17.86 20.11
C GLY A 305 18.26 17.99 20.63
N ALA A 306 18.72 17.04 21.43
CA ALA A 306 20.10 17.04 21.92
C ALA A 306 21.13 16.88 20.80
N ALA A 307 20.87 15.97 19.85
CA ALA A 307 21.77 15.71 18.73
C ALA A 307 21.89 16.93 17.79
N LEU A 308 20.76 17.57 17.45
CA LEU A 308 20.73 18.76 16.60
C LEU A 308 21.37 19.98 17.28
N ALA A 309 21.11 20.19 18.57
CA ALA A 309 21.78 21.26 19.33
C ALA A 309 23.30 21.03 19.40
N LEU A 310 23.74 19.78 19.63
CA LEU A 310 25.15 19.44 19.64
C LEU A 310 25.81 19.66 18.28
N ALA A 311 25.13 19.31 17.18
CA ALA A 311 25.60 19.60 15.82
C ALA A 311 25.79 21.11 15.57
N ALA A 312 24.97 21.95 16.21
CA ALA A 312 25.09 23.41 16.22
C ALA A 312 26.04 23.96 17.31
N CYS A 313 26.79 23.10 18.02
CA CYS A 313 27.68 23.46 19.13
C CYS A 313 26.96 24.18 20.30
N ARG A 314 25.72 23.77 20.62
CA ARG A 314 24.89 24.33 21.69
C ARG A 314 24.55 23.28 22.76
N THR A 315 24.20 23.75 23.95
CA THR A 315 23.64 22.91 25.02
C THR A 315 22.13 22.75 24.83
N PHE A 316 21.61 21.57 25.14
CA PHE A 316 20.17 21.26 25.09
C PHE A 316 19.64 20.88 26.47
N VAL A 317 18.51 21.48 26.85
CA VAL A 317 17.78 21.15 28.08
C VAL A 317 16.63 20.21 27.72
N PRO A 318 16.69 18.92 28.11
CA PRO A 318 15.65 17.95 27.77
C PRO A 318 14.37 18.16 28.58
N LEU A 319 13.25 17.66 28.05
CA LEU A 319 12.01 17.48 28.80
C LEU A 319 12.21 16.35 29.81
N THR A 320 11.93 16.60 31.10
CA THR A 320 12.16 15.62 32.18
C THR A 320 10.89 15.34 33.00
N PRO A 321 10.75 14.13 33.59
CA PRO A 321 9.66 13.82 34.52
C PRO A 321 9.51 14.87 35.62
N GLY A 322 8.26 15.18 35.99
CA GLY A 322 7.91 16.23 36.95
C GLY A 322 7.75 17.62 36.33
N GLN A 323 8.10 17.80 35.05
CA GLN A 323 7.75 18.99 34.30
C GLN A 323 6.33 18.83 33.70
N PRO A 324 5.46 19.84 33.79
CA PRO A 324 4.10 19.76 33.24
C PRO A 324 4.04 19.33 31.78
N MET A 325 5.00 19.80 30.97
CA MET A 325 5.14 19.45 29.55
C MET A 325 5.41 17.96 29.33
N TYR A 326 6.33 17.39 30.12
CA TYR A 326 6.68 15.98 30.03
C TYR A 326 5.52 15.11 30.50
N ASP A 327 5.00 15.40 31.70
CA ASP A 327 4.01 14.56 32.36
C ASP A 327 2.69 14.52 31.55
N ALA A 328 2.29 15.64 30.94
CA ALA A 328 1.11 15.69 30.08
C ALA A 328 1.28 14.84 28.81
N LEU A 329 2.43 14.93 28.13
CA LEU A 329 2.68 14.16 26.90
C LEU A 329 2.85 12.67 27.18
N ASP A 330 3.47 12.30 28.30
CA ASP A 330 3.58 10.91 28.71
C ASP A 330 2.20 10.33 29.08
N ARG A 331 1.37 11.12 29.78
CA ARG A 331 0.00 10.75 30.09
C ARG A 331 -0.85 10.52 28.84
N VAL A 332 -0.73 11.40 27.85
CA VAL A 332 -1.43 11.25 26.56
C VAL A 332 -1.01 9.96 25.85
N ARG A 333 0.28 9.62 25.87
CA ARG A 333 0.79 8.34 25.31
C ARG A 333 0.17 7.14 26.02
N GLU A 334 0.11 7.16 27.34
CA GLU A 334 -0.50 6.08 28.14
C GLU A 334 -1.99 5.90 27.81
N LEU A 335 -2.75 6.99 27.80
CA LEU A 335 -4.18 6.98 27.48
C LEU A 335 -4.43 6.46 26.07
N ARG A 336 -3.70 6.97 25.07
CA ARG A 336 -3.82 6.49 23.68
C ARG A 336 -3.54 5.00 23.57
N ASN A 337 -2.49 4.50 24.22
CA ASN A 337 -2.19 3.07 24.20
C ASN A 337 -3.28 2.24 24.88
N ALA A 338 -3.85 2.74 25.97
CA ALA A 338 -4.99 2.10 26.63
C ALA A 338 -6.21 1.99 25.69
N PHE A 339 -6.51 3.03 24.91
CA PHE A 339 -7.61 3.03 23.93
C PHE A 339 -7.34 2.09 22.75
N MET A 340 -6.12 2.08 22.22
CA MET A 340 -5.74 1.24 21.07
C MET A 340 -5.78 -0.26 21.39
N HIS A 341 -5.36 -0.65 22.60
CA HIS A 341 -5.27 -2.05 23.04
C HIS A 341 -6.47 -2.51 23.88
N ALA A 342 -7.57 -1.76 23.88
CA ALA A 342 -8.75 -2.07 24.68
C ALA A 342 -9.40 -3.43 24.35
N LYS A 343 -9.19 -3.95 23.13
CA LYS A 343 -9.67 -5.28 22.69
C LYS A 343 -8.78 -6.45 23.13
N GLU A 344 -7.59 -6.17 23.66
CA GLU A 344 -6.53 -7.15 23.93
C GLU A 344 -6.31 -7.41 25.44
N ARG A 345 -7.18 -6.88 26.31
CA ARG A 345 -7.07 -7.06 27.77
C ARG A 345 -7.83 -8.31 28.24
N ASP A 346 -7.17 -9.14 29.03
CA ASP A 346 -7.76 -10.33 29.68
C ASP A 346 -8.74 -9.97 30.82
N GLU A 347 -8.69 -8.72 31.30
CA GLU A 347 -9.53 -8.22 32.38
C GLU A 347 -10.89 -7.76 31.85
N LYS A 348 -11.98 -8.24 32.46
CA LYS A 348 -13.33 -7.72 32.18
C LYS A 348 -13.37 -6.22 32.51
N VAL A 349 -13.78 -5.42 31.53
CA VAL A 349 -13.98 -3.98 31.70
C VAL A 349 -15.06 -3.74 32.76
N ASP A 350 -14.70 -3.14 33.90
CA ASP A 350 -15.67 -2.59 34.86
C ASP A 350 -16.27 -1.30 34.25
N PRO A 351 -17.54 -1.33 33.81
CA PRO A 351 -18.14 -0.21 33.11
C PRO A 351 -18.36 1.01 34.00
N VAL A 352 -18.36 0.88 35.33
CA VAL A 352 -18.66 1.98 36.27
C VAL A 352 -17.37 2.65 36.75
N ALA A 353 -16.34 1.87 37.06
CA ALA A 353 -15.04 2.41 37.46
C ALA A 353 -14.26 3.02 36.29
N LEU A 354 -14.24 2.36 35.11
CA LEU A 354 -13.56 2.90 33.93
C LEU A 354 -14.27 4.13 33.35
N THR A 355 -15.61 4.18 33.36
CA THR A 355 -16.31 5.36 32.84
C THR A 355 -15.98 6.60 33.68
N SER A 356 -15.93 6.52 35.00
CA SER A 356 -15.63 7.72 35.82
C SER A 356 -14.21 8.28 35.59
N THR A 357 -13.18 7.43 35.67
CA THR A 357 -11.78 7.92 35.56
C THR A 357 -11.37 8.26 34.13
N VAL A 358 -11.85 7.49 33.13
CA VAL A 358 -11.53 7.78 31.72
C VAL A 358 -12.29 9.00 31.25
N PHE A 359 -13.56 9.19 31.63
CA PHE A 359 -14.31 10.41 31.29
C PHE A 359 -13.62 11.65 31.82
N THR A 360 -13.14 11.65 33.07
CA THR A 360 -12.37 12.78 33.61
C THR A 360 -11.06 12.99 32.85
N ALA A 361 -10.34 11.92 32.49
CA ALA A 361 -9.05 12.03 31.82
C ALA A 361 -9.12 12.59 30.39
N VAL A 362 -10.32 12.60 29.78
CA VAL A 362 -10.58 13.10 28.43
C VAL A 362 -11.56 14.27 28.41
N ASP A 363 -11.86 14.87 29.56
CA ASP A 363 -12.75 16.03 29.64
C ASP A 363 -12.14 17.30 29.02
N GLU A 364 -12.93 18.37 28.97
CA GLU A 364 -12.50 19.65 28.40
C GLU A 364 -11.21 20.18 29.06
N ASN A 365 -11.14 20.13 30.39
CA ASN A 365 -10.01 20.67 31.15
C ASN A 365 -8.72 19.90 30.86
N CYS A 366 -8.80 18.57 30.81
CA CYS A 366 -7.67 17.71 30.50
C CYS A 366 -7.22 17.89 29.05
N CYS A 367 -8.14 17.88 28.07
CA CYS A 367 -7.81 18.09 26.67
C CYS A 367 -7.15 19.46 26.42
N ARG A 368 -7.68 20.52 27.05
CA ARG A 368 -7.07 21.86 27.06
C ARG A 368 -5.65 21.82 27.63
N GLY A 369 -5.48 21.13 28.77
CA GLY A 369 -4.18 20.94 29.41
C GLY A 369 -3.17 20.20 28.53
N TYR A 370 -3.60 19.14 27.82
CA TYR A 370 -2.74 18.39 26.92
C TYR A 370 -2.31 19.21 25.71
N LEU A 371 -3.22 19.94 25.07
CA LEU A 371 -2.92 20.81 23.93
C LEU A 371 -1.94 21.93 24.32
N ARG A 372 -2.18 22.59 25.46
CA ARG A 372 -1.31 23.64 25.97
C ARG A 372 0.10 23.11 26.28
N ASN A 373 0.20 21.97 26.94
CA ASN A 373 1.50 21.38 27.28
C ASN A 373 2.23 20.80 26.06
N LEU A 374 1.52 20.31 25.03
CA LEU A 374 2.11 19.99 23.74
C LEU A 374 2.75 21.24 23.11
N ARG A 375 2.03 22.36 23.10
CA ARG A 375 2.52 23.63 22.57
C ARG A 375 3.79 24.09 23.30
N PHE A 376 3.76 24.08 24.63
CA PHE A 376 4.92 24.43 25.45
C PHE A 376 6.10 23.49 25.24
N ALA A 377 5.87 22.18 25.16
CA ALA A 377 6.92 21.21 24.88
C ALA A 377 7.60 21.48 23.53
N VAL A 378 6.81 21.80 22.49
CA VAL A 378 7.33 22.14 21.18
C VAL A 378 8.11 23.44 21.21
N ALA A 379 7.59 24.49 21.85
CA ALA A 379 8.30 25.76 22.02
C ALA A 379 9.64 25.54 22.73
N HIS A 380 9.62 24.87 23.88
CA HIS A 380 10.81 24.55 24.68
C HIS A 380 11.90 23.88 23.86
N VAL A 381 11.55 22.93 22.98
CA VAL A 381 12.51 22.21 22.15
C VAL A 381 13.00 23.06 20.99
N PHE A 382 12.10 23.66 20.21
CA PHE A 382 12.47 24.33 18.96
C PHE A 382 13.06 25.73 19.16
N ASP A 383 12.76 26.42 20.26
CA ASP A 383 13.41 27.70 20.59
C ASP A 383 14.91 27.51 20.84
N GLN A 384 15.33 26.34 21.33
CA GLN A 384 16.75 25.98 21.51
C GLN A 384 17.45 25.59 20.19
N LEU A 385 16.67 25.23 19.16
CA LEU A 385 17.14 24.81 17.84
C LEU A 385 17.06 25.92 16.77
N ALA A 386 16.50 27.07 17.12
CA ALA A 386 16.41 28.22 16.24
C ALA A 386 17.79 28.90 16.07
N PRO A 387 18.10 29.49 14.89
CA PRO A 387 17.23 29.65 13.71
C PRO A 387 17.22 28.46 12.73
N GLU A 388 18.08 27.45 12.94
CA GLU A 388 18.31 26.38 11.98
C GLU A 388 17.08 25.49 11.78
N HIS A 389 16.27 25.32 12.83
CA HIS A 389 15.05 24.52 12.78
C HIS A 389 13.87 25.26 13.37
N SER A 390 12.76 25.28 12.63
CA SER A 390 11.50 25.87 13.06
C SER A 390 10.52 24.83 13.60
N ALA A 391 9.71 25.26 14.56
CA ALA A 391 8.63 24.45 15.12
C ALA A 391 7.63 24.02 14.03
N PRO A 392 7.18 22.75 14.02
CA PRO A 392 6.25 22.26 13.01
C PRO A 392 4.80 22.64 13.27
N ILE A 393 4.48 23.23 14.43
CA ILE A 393 3.14 23.66 14.81
C ILE A 393 3.19 25.08 15.37
N VAL A 394 2.03 25.72 15.48
CA VAL A 394 1.91 27.04 16.10
C VAL A 394 2.25 26.95 17.60
N THR A 395 3.23 27.71 18.05
CA THR A 395 3.67 27.75 19.47
C THR A 395 3.22 28.99 20.22
N ARG A 396 2.71 30.02 19.52
CA ARG A 396 2.25 31.29 20.08
C ARG A 396 0.88 31.15 20.75
N GLU A 397 0.65 31.96 21.78
CA GLU A 397 -0.61 32.02 22.54
C GLU A 397 -1.66 32.88 21.84
N ASN A 398 -2.94 32.56 22.06
CA ASN A 398 -4.10 33.40 21.68
C ASN A 398 -4.11 33.80 20.19
N VAL A 399 -3.72 32.87 19.32
CA VAL A 399 -3.79 33.05 17.87
C VAL A 399 -5.05 32.36 17.35
N ASP A 400 -5.90 33.09 16.64
CA ASP A 400 -7.00 32.50 15.89
C ASP A 400 -6.42 31.70 14.72
N TRP A 401 -6.67 30.39 14.72
CA TRP A 401 -6.24 29.50 13.66
C TRP A 401 -7.45 28.80 13.04
N LEU A 402 -7.36 28.49 11.74
CA LEU A 402 -8.44 27.80 10.98
C LEU A 402 -9.81 28.50 11.01
N GLY A 403 -9.82 29.84 10.95
CA GLY A 403 -11.08 30.60 10.86
C GLY A 403 -11.81 30.82 12.19
N GLY A 404 -11.08 30.78 13.32
CA GLY A 404 -11.61 31.15 14.65
C GLY A 404 -11.58 30.03 15.69
N ILE A 405 -10.85 28.93 15.45
CA ILE A 405 -10.69 27.86 16.43
C ILE A 405 -9.64 28.28 17.46
N GLU A 406 -10.03 28.17 18.74
CA GLU A 406 -9.16 28.46 19.88
C GLU A 406 -7.93 27.54 19.90
N VAL A 407 -6.74 28.12 20.07
CA VAL A 407 -5.48 27.41 20.30
C VAL A 407 -5.06 27.61 21.77
N PRO A 408 -5.23 26.60 22.65
CA PRO A 408 -4.97 26.72 24.10
C PRO A 408 -3.51 26.97 24.55
#